data_AF-A0A2X2IGG2-F1
#
_entry.id   AF-A0A2X2IGG2-F1
#
_cell.length_a   1.000
_cell.length_b   1.000
_cell.length_c   1.000
_cell.angle_alpha   90.00
_cell.angle_beta   90.00
_cell.angle_gamma   90.00
#
_symmetry.space_group_name_H-M   'P 1'
#
loop_
_entity.id
_entity.type
_entity.pdbx_description
1 polymer ?
#
loop_
_entity_poly.entity_id
_entity_poly.type
_entity_poly.pdbx_seq_one_letter_code
_entity_poly.pdbx_strand_id
1 'polypeptide(L)'
;MRASRAIIEEGFQRLEEKGMLQKISYAQIGHDYDLRNVYDIKPLIRKLIEVLKTEYDKKHTCPLCGKIAVSDEEIEKKFGFRICGNKKRPQSWCRPCRSPKQRRLNTLLCGKKRARKSSPEGV
;
A
#
# COMPACT_ATOMS: atom_id res chain seq x y z
N MET A 1 13.48 -19.10 -28.94
CA MET A 1 12.11 -19.49 -29.33
C MET A 1 11.34 -18.25 -29.72
N ARG A 2 10.84 -18.14 -30.95
CA ARG A 2 9.91 -17.07 -31.32
C ARG A 2 8.53 -17.45 -30.82
N ALA A 3 7.91 -16.61 -30.00
CA ALA A 3 6.52 -16.82 -29.60
C ALA A 3 5.66 -16.77 -30.87
N SER A 4 4.98 -17.87 -31.18
CA SER A 4 4.00 -17.91 -32.26
C SER A 4 2.71 -17.24 -31.79
N ARG A 5 1.93 -16.71 -32.74
CA ARG A 5 0.62 -16.11 -32.45
C ARG A 5 -0.27 -17.04 -31.60
N ALA A 6 -0.27 -18.33 -31.92
CA ALA A 6 -1.02 -19.35 -31.18
C ALA A 6 -0.60 -19.47 -29.71
N ILE A 7 0.71 -19.43 -29.41
CA ILE A 7 1.21 -19.47 -28.03
C ILE A 7 0.76 -18.25 -27.25
N ILE A 8 0.72 -17.09 -27.90
CA ILE A 8 0.27 -15.83 -27.28
C ILE A 8 -1.24 -15.91 -26.97
N GLU A 9 -2.06 -16.35 -27.93
CA GLU A 9 -3.51 -16.51 -27.78
C GLU A 9 -3.87 -17.52 -26.67
N GLU A 10 -3.17 -18.67 -26.62
CA GLU A 10 -3.31 -19.65 -25.55
C GLU A 10 -2.95 -19.05 -24.17
N GLY A 11 -1.88 -18.24 -24.13
CA GLY A 11 -1.49 -17.51 -22.92
C GLY A 11 -2.56 -16.53 -22.43
N PHE A 12 -3.19 -15.79 -23.34
CA PHE A 12 -4.31 -14.90 -23.00
C PHE A 12 -5.50 -15.66 -22.44
N GLN A 13 -5.88 -16.79 -23.04
CA GLN A 13 -6.99 -17.62 -22.57
C GLN A 13 -6.75 -18.16 -21.15
N ARG A 14 -5.54 -18.63 -20.87
CA ARG A 14 -5.15 -19.05 -19.51
C ARG A 14 -5.23 -17.92 -18.48
N LEU A 15 -4.93 -16.69 -18.88
CA LEU A 15 -5.03 -15.53 -18.00
C LEU A 15 -6.48 -15.09 -17.77
N GLU A 16 -7.36 -15.27 -18.77
CA GLU A 16 -8.81 -15.09 -18.62
C GLU A 16 -9.41 -16.12 -17.66
N GLU A 17 -9.09 -17.41 -17.82
CA GLU A 17 -9.55 -18.49 -16.92
C GLU A 17 -9.15 -18.25 -15.47
N LYS A 18 -7.95 -17.69 -15.26
CA LYS A 18 -7.46 -17.31 -13.92
C LYS A 18 -8.06 -16.01 -13.39
N GLY A 19 -8.99 -15.38 -14.12
CA GLY A 19 -9.59 -14.10 -13.78
C GLY A 19 -8.56 -12.98 -13.62
N MET A 20 -7.43 -13.08 -14.35
CA MET A 20 -6.38 -12.06 -14.35
C MET A 20 -6.55 -11.06 -15.49
N LEU A 21 -7.21 -11.47 -16.58
CA LEU A 21 -7.62 -10.61 -17.68
C LEU A 21 -9.12 -10.72 -17.88
N GLN A 22 -9.73 -9.64 -18.37
CA GLN A 22 -11.13 -9.64 -18.78
C GLN A 22 -11.22 -9.14 -20.22
N LYS A 23 -11.80 -9.94 -21.11
CA LYS A 23 -12.05 -9.49 -22.48
C LYS A 23 -13.06 -8.36 -22.50
N ILE A 24 -12.69 -7.23 -23.09
CA ILE A 24 -13.62 -6.15 -23.41
C ILE A 24 -13.91 -6.25 -24.90
N SER A 25 -15.15 -6.60 -25.26
CA SER A 25 -15.62 -6.46 -26.63
C SER A 25 -16.06 -5.00 -26.83
N TYR A 26 -15.21 -4.16 -27.41
CA TYR A 26 -15.67 -2.90 -27.98
C TYR A 26 -16.03 -3.12 -29.45
N ALA A 27 -17.28 -2.82 -29.80
CA ALA A 27 -17.69 -2.42 -31.14
C ALA A 27 -18.56 -1.17 -30.92
N GLN A 28 -18.29 0.01 -31.47
CA GLN A 28 -17.66 0.34 -32.75
C GLN A 28 -16.72 1.56 -32.58
N ILE A 29 -15.48 1.45 -33.05
CA ILE A 29 -14.67 2.63 -33.42
C ILE A 29 -14.60 2.56 -34.95
N GLY A 30 -15.13 3.60 -35.59
CA GLY A 30 -15.44 3.61 -37.02
C GLY A 30 -14.25 3.21 -37.91
N HIS A 31 -14.60 2.46 -38.95
CA HIS A 31 -13.80 2.20 -40.15
C HIS A 31 -12.44 1.53 -39.94
N ASP A 32 -12.43 0.30 -39.42
CA ASP A 32 -11.53 -0.75 -39.93
C ASP A 32 -12.05 -2.12 -39.49
N TYR A 33 -12.09 -3.10 -40.40
CA TYR A 33 -12.77 -4.40 -40.19
C TYR A 33 -11.96 -5.39 -39.33
N ASP A 34 -10.92 -4.92 -38.66
CA ASP A 34 -10.10 -5.74 -37.77
C ASP A 34 -10.71 -5.78 -36.36
N LEU A 35 -11.44 -6.86 -36.06
CA LEU A 35 -11.88 -7.21 -34.71
C LEU A 35 -10.65 -7.41 -33.79
N ARG A 36 -10.19 -6.33 -33.16
CA ARG A 36 -9.10 -6.40 -32.17
C ARG A 36 -9.69 -6.83 -30.82
N ASN A 37 -9.19 -7.94 -30.28
CA ASN A 37 -9.47 -8.30 -28.90
C ASN A 37 -8.82 -7.27 -27.97
N VAL A 38 -9.62 -6.57 -27.17
CA VAL A 38 -9.15 -5.66 -26.12
C VAL A 38 -9.31 -6.36 -24.77
N TYR A 39 -8.32 -6.26 -23.88
CA TYR A 39 -8.34 -6.91 -22.58
C TYR A 39 -8.16 -5.88 -21.46
N ASP A 40 -8.99 -5.94 -20.41
CA ASP A 40 -8.78 -5.20 -19.16
C ASP A 40 -7.73 -5.92 -18.31
N ILE A 41 -6.63 -5.23 -18.02
CA ILE A 41 -5.53 -5.71 -17.17
C ILE A 41 -5.71 -5.33 -15.69
N LYS A 42 -6.75 -4.56 -15.32
CA LYS A 42 -7.06 -4.22 -13.92
C LYS A 42 -7.09 -5.42 -12.97
N PRO A 43 -7.70 -6.59 -13.31
CA PRO A 43 -7.71 -7.73 -12.39
C PRO A 43 -6.29 -8.23 -12.05
N LEU A 44 -5.40 -8.30 -13.04
CA LEU A 44 -4.00 -8.64 -12.84
C LEU A 44 -3.28 -7.63 -11.92
N ILE A 45 -3.49 -6.33 -12.17
CA ILE A 45 -2.89 -5.25 -11.36
C ILE A 45 -3.33 -5.34 -9.91
N ARG A 46 -4.62 -5.62 -9.64
CA ARG A 46 -5.13 -5.77 -8.27
C ARG A 46 -4.46 -6.93 -7.53
N LYS A 47 -4.34 -8.10 -8.18
CA LYS A 47 -3.64 -9.26 -7.61
C LYS A 47 -2.16 -8.96 -7.32
N LEU A 48 -1.48 -8.27 -8.23
CA LEU A 48 -0.09 -7.83 -8.00
C LEU A 48 0.02 -6.91 -6.79
N ILE A 49 -0.89 -5.94 -6.65
CA ILE A 49 -0.93 -5.05 -5.48
C ILE A 49 -1.16 -5.84 -4.20
N GLU A 50 -2.05 -6.83 -4.18
CA GLU A 50 -2.27 -7.69 -3.01
C GLU A 50 -1.00 -8.44 -2.61
N VAL A 51 -0.34 -9.09 -3.57
CA VAL A 51 0.94 -9.80 -3.33
C VAL A 51 1.99 -8.82 -2.77
N LEU A 52 2.18 -7.66 -3.39
CA LEU A 52 3.16 -6.67 -2.95
C LEU A 52 2.80 -6.01 -1.60
N LYS A 53 1.51 -5.83 -1.29
CA LYS A 53 1.06 -5.32 0.01
C LYS A 53 1.42 -6.26 1.16
N THR A 54 1.35 -7.58 0.94
CA THR A 54 1.74 -8.54 1.98
C THR A 54 3.20 -8.38 2.43
N GLU A 55 4.07 -7.86 1.56
CA GLU A 55 5.47 -7.58 1.87
C GLU A 55 5.69 -6.18 2.48
N TYR A 56 4.91 -5.17 2.07
CA TYR A 56 5.12 -3.78 2.49
C TYR A 56 4.36 -3.40 3.77
N ASP A 57 3.23 -4.04 4.08
CA ASP A 57 2.37 -3.68 5.22
C ASP A 57 3.00 -3.99 6.60
N LYS A 58 4.10 -4.74 6.64
CA LYS A 58 4.82 -5.02 7.89
C LYS A 58 5.93 -4.03 8.21
N LYS A 59 6.24 -3.09 7.29
CA LYS A 59 7.25 -2.06 7.52
C LYS A 59 6.69 -0.89 8.32
N HIS A 60 7.18 -0.73 9.54
CA HIS A 60 6.88 0.41 10.39
C HIS A 60 8.11 1.28 10.62
N THR A 61 7.99 2.58 10.34
CA THR A 61 9.12 3.52 10.37
C THR A 61 8.86 4.67 11.35
N CYS A 62 9.86 4.97 12.20
CA CYS A 62 9.77 6.09 13.12
C CYS A 62 10.00 7.41 12.36
N PRO A 63 9.07 8.38 12.40
CA PRO A 63 9.19 9.63 11.65
C PRO A 63 10.28 10.57 12.21
N LEU A 64 10.78 10.32 13.43
CA LEU A 64 11.79 11.17 14.05
C LEU A 64 13.23 10.74 13.74
N CYS A 65 13.50 9.43 13.77
CA CYS A 65 14.86 8.90 13.64
C CYS A 65 15.03 7.93 12.47
N GLY A 66 13.98 7.69 11.68
CA GLY A 66 14.01 6.77 10.55
C GLY A 66 14.14 5.29 10.91
N LYS A 67 14.10 4.92 12.20
CA LYS A 67 14.21 3.51 12.62
C LYS A 67 13.08 2.66 12.01
N ILE A 68 13.43 1.54 11.38
CA ILE A 68 12.51 0.64 10.66
C ILE A 68 12.34 -0.67 11.44
N ALA A 69 11.11 -1.19 11.48
CA ALA A 69 10.76 -2.54 11.91
C ALA A 69 9.98 -3.24 10.79
N VAL A 70 10.27 -4.50 10.51
CA VAL A 70 9.68 -5.24 9.36
C VAL A 70 8.82 -6.43 9.81
N SER A 71 8.84 -6.80 11.09
CA SER A 71 8.01 -7.87 11.67
C SER A 71 7.31 -7.41 12.94
N ASP A 72 6.26 -8.11 13.36
CA ASP A 72 5.53 -7.80 14.60
C ASP A 72 6.43 -7.91 15.85
N GLU A 73 7.37 -8.86 15.85
CA GLU A 73 8.38 -9.01 16.92
C GLU A 73 9.32 -7.80 16.97
N GLU A 74 9.79 -7.34 15.81
CA GLU A 74 10.61 -6.15 15.73
C GLU A 74 9.82 -4.89 16.11
N ILE A 75 8.55 -4.82 15.72
CA ILE A 75 7.64 -3.75 16.08
C ILE A 75 7.47 -3.72 17.60
N GLU A 76 7.20 -4.84 18.26
CA GLU A 76 7.05 -4.89 19.72
C GLU A 76 8.34 -4.47 20.43
N LYS A 77 9.49 -4.97 19.96
CA LYS A 77 10.81 -4.64 20.53
C LYS A 77 11.18 -3.17 20.33
N LYS A 78 11.02 -2.62 19.11
CA LYS A 78 11.50 -1.27 18.73
C LYS A 78 10.47 -0.18 19.04
N PHE A 79 9.17 -0.45 18.91
CA PHE A 79 8.07 0.52 19.03
C PHE A 79 7.11 0.18 20.18
N GLY A 80 6.76 -1.09 20.34
CA GLY A 80 5.67 -1.56 21.19
C GLY A 80 4.31 -1.42 20.52
N PHE A 81 3.35 -2.21 20.95
CA PHE A 81 1.95 -2.09 20.55
C PHE A 81 1.12 -1.28 21.56
N ARG A 82 0.06 -0.62 21.07
CA ARG A 82 -0.99 0.00 21.88
C ARG A 82 -2.34 -0.58 21.50
N ILE A 83 -3.25 -0.61 22.47
CA ILE A 83 -4.64 -0.99 22.26
C ILE A 83 -5.43 0.29 21.97
N CYS A 84 -6.05 0.39 20.81
CA CYS A 84 -6.97 1.47 20.44
C CYS A 84 -8.35 0.87 20.17
N GLY A 85 -9.24 0.95 21.16
CA GLY A 85 -10.50 0.19 21.15
C GLY A 85 -10.21 -1.32 21.11
N ASN A 86 -10.85 -2.05 20.19
CA ASN A 86 -10.65 -3.49 20.03
C ASN A 86 -9.49 -3.87 19.08
N LYS A 87 -8.65 -2.91 18.66
CA LYS A 87 -7.56 -3.17 17.69
C LYS A 87 -6.19 -2.89 18.30
N LYS A 88 -5.29 -3.87 18.18
CA LYS A 88 -3.86 -3.74 18.51
C LYS A 88 -3.18 -3.01 17.35
N ARG A 89 -2.49 -1.90 17.62
CA ARG A 89 -1.76 -1.12 16.61
C ARG A 89 -0.35 -0.78 17.08
N PRO A 90 0.66 -0.77 16.19
CA PRO A 90 2.00 -0.34 16.55
C PRO A 90 2.02 1.13 16.99
N GLN A 91 2.92 1.46 17.91
CA GLN A 91 3.14 2.86 18.31
C GLN A 91 3.84 3.63 17.19
N SER A 92 3.40 4.84 16.84
CA SER A 92 3.98 5.63 15.75
C SER A 92 5.46 6.01 15.93
N TRP A 93 5.93 6.19 17.17
CA TRP A 93 7.32 6.53 17.48
C TRP A 93 8.00 5.36 18.17
N CYS A 94 9.29 5.14 17.86
CA CYS A 94 10.07 4.10 18.53
C CYS A 94 10.26 4.41 20.02
N ARG A 95 10.52 3.37 20.83
CA ARG A 95 10.68 3.49 22.30
C ARG A 95 11.67 4.60 22.71
N PRO A 96 12.87 4.73 22.08
CA PRO A 96 13.80 5.82 22.40
C PRO A 96 13.22 7.21 22.14
N CYS A 97 12.55 7.41 21.00
CA CYS A 97 12.00 8.70 20.58
C CYS A 97 10.70 9.08 21.33
N ARG A 98 10.00 8.08 21.87
CA ARG A 98 8.83 8.29 22.73
C ARG A 98 9.22 8.74 24.15
N SER A 99 10.49 8.59 24.55
CA SER A 99 10.95 8.90 25.90
C SER A 99 10.78 10.40 26.25
N PRO A 100 10.55 10.74 27.53
CA PRO A 100 10.37 12.12 27.97
C PRO A 100 11.58 13.03 27.68
N LYS A 101 12.80 12.48 27.75
CA LYS A 101 14.04 13.20 27.42
C LYS A 101 14.05 13.65 25.96
N GLN A 102 13.65 12.76 25.04
CA GLN A 102 13.57 13.09 23.62
C GLN A 102 12.42 14.02 23.29
N ARG A 103 11.30 13.99 24.05
CA ARG A 103 10.24 15.00 23.90
C ARG A 103 10.76 16.40 24.24
N ARG A 104 11.52 16.57 25.32
CA ARG A 104 12.12 17.86 25.68
C ARG A 104 13.09 18.36 24.62
N LEU A 105 14.00 17.49 24.16
CA LEU A 105 14.93 17.81 23.06
C LEU A 105 14.19 18.16 21.77
N ASN A 106 13.17 17.40 21.39
CA ASN A 106 12.36 17.69 20.21
C ASN A 106 11.55 18.98 20.35
N THR A 107 11.03 19.30 21.54
CA THR A 107 10.32 20.57 21.78
C THR A 107 11.28 21.77 21.65
N LEU A 108 12.53 21.61 22.07
CA LEU A 108 13.57 22.63 21.94
C LEU A 108 14.04 22.77 20.48
N LEU A 109 14.19 21.66 19.75
CA LEU A 109 14.60 21.65 18.34
C LEU A 109 13.46 22.07 17.39
N CYS A 110 12.21 21.76 17.74
CA CYS A 110 11.01 22.11 17.00
C CYS A 110 10.33 23.33 17.63
N GLY A 111 11.10 24.41 17.81
CA GLY A 111 10.53 25.71 18.14
C GLY A 111 9.52 26.12 17.05
N LYS A 112 8.24 26.19 17.45
CA LYS A 112 7.07 26.68 16.67
C LYS A 112 6.74 25.89 15.38
N LYS A 113 5.74 24.99 15.45
CA LYS A 113 4.81 24.59 14.36
C LYS A 113 3.77 23.63 14.96
N ARG A 114 2.44 23.81 14.93
CA ARG A 114 1.49 24.85 14.52
C ARG A 114 0.42 24.88 15.63
N ALA A 115 -0.25 26.01 15.82
CA ALA A 115 -1.43 26.08 16.71
C ALA A 115 -2.40 24.93 16.39
N ARG A 116 -2.89 24.24 17.43
CA ARG A 116 -4.05 23.35 17.29
C ARG A 116 -5.15 24.20 16.66
N LYS A 117 -5.66 23.82 15.48
CA LYS A 117 -6.99 24.26 15.06
C LYS A 117 -7.92 23.75 16.14
N SER A 118 -8.44 24.66 16.96
CA SER A 118 -9.61 24.41 17.77
C SER A 118 -10.69 23.86 16.85
N SER A 119 -11.28 22.74 17.25
CA SER A 119 -12.51 22.23 16.65
C SER A 119 -13.56 23.34 16.78
N PRO A 120 -14.34 23.67 15.75
CA PRO A 120 -15.49 24.53 15.95
C PRO A 120 -16.42 23.81 16.92
N GLU A 121 -16.76 24.50 17.99
CA GLU A 121 -17.79 24.10 18.94
C GLU A 121 -19.11 23.89 18.20
N GLY A 122 -19.90 22.94 18.70
CA GLY A 122 -21.20 22.64 18.15
C GLY A 122 -22.17 23.81 18.24
N VAL A 123 -23.07 23.83 17.26
CA VAL A 123 -24.45 24.30 17.37
C VAL A 123 -25.30 23.32 16.57
#